data_AF-A0A9P0PNA0-F1
#
_entry.id   AF-A0A9P0PNA0-F1
#
_cell.length_a   1.000
_cell.length_b   1.000
_cell.length_c   1.000
_cell.angle_alpha   90.00
_cell.angle_beta   90.00
_cell.angle_gamma   90.00
#
_symmetry.space_group_name_H-M   'P 1'
#
loop_
_entity.id
_entity.type
_entity.pdbx_description
1 polymer ?
#
loop_
_entity_poly.entity_id
_entity_poly.type
_entity_poly.pdbx_seq_one_letter_code
_entity_poly.pdbx_strand_id
1 'polypeptide(L)' 'MADATSNTNSVCKKCKSKVVNGSKCAKCETYYHASCARRGNVKTIDDNVMVCCENAIDDDHTAFFDAIESL' A
#
# COMPACT_ATOMS: atom_id res chain seq x y z
N MET A 1 -21.54 24.57 -17.84
CA MET A 1 -20.08 24.67 -17.61
C MET A 1 -19.76 24.20 -16.20
N ALA A 2 -18.53 23.71 -15.98
CA ALA A 2 -17.97 23.09 -14.77
C ALA A 2 -18.44 21.62 -14.58
N ASP A 3 -17.56 20.63 -14.46
CA ASP A 3 -16.38 20.67 -13.60
C ASP A 3 -15.27 19.75 -14.14
N ALA A 4 -14.28 20.36 -14.79
CA ALA A 4 -12.96 19.76 -14.98
C ALA A 4 -12.20 19.85 -13.65
N THR A 5 -12.70 19.18 -12.61
CA THR A 5 -11.88 18.95 -11.42
C THR A 5 -10.94 17.82 -11.76
N SER A 6 -9.80 18.20 -12.35
CA SER A 6 -8.53 17.48 -12.20
C SER A 6 -8.15 17.45 -10.72
N ASN A 7 -8.97 16.82 -9.87
CA ASN A 7 -8.50 16.37 -8.58
C ASN A 7 -7.61 15.20 -8.92
N THR A 8 -6.34 15.31 -8.57
CA THR A 8 -5.51 14.16 -8.22
C THR A 8 -6.27 13.35 -7.15
N ASN A 9 -7.23 12.53 -7.58
CA ASN A 9 -8.05 11.70 -6.72
C ASN A 9 -7.14 10.58 -6.20
N SER A 10 -6.39 10.89 -5.16
CA SER A 10 -5.66 9.93 -4.36
C SER A 10 -6.68 8.93 -3.83
N VAL A 11 -6.72 7.71 -4.38
CA VAL A 11 -7.64 6.66 -3.93
C VAL A 11 -6.90 5.73 -2.98
N CYS A 12 -7.55 5.35 -1.88
CA CYS A 12 -6.96 4.48 -0.89
C CYS A 12 -6.83 3.08 -1.46
N LYS A 13 -5.61 2.52 -1.50
CA LYS A 13 -5.41 1.17 -2.04
C LYS A 13 -6.12 0.08 -1.22
N LYS A 14 -6.39 0.32 0.07
CA LYS A 14 -7.03 -0.65 0.97
C LYS A 14 -8.55 -0.68 0.85
N CYS A 15 -9.21 0.48 0.90
CA CYS A 15 -10.69 0.57 0.88
C CYS A 15 -11.26 1.08 -0.45
N LYS A 16 -10.41 1.46 -1.42
CA LYS A 16 -10.78 2.00 -2.73
C LYS A 16 -11.65 3.26 -2.66
N SER A 17 -11.72 3.92 -1.50
CA SER A 17 -12.41 5.19 -1.33
C SER A 17 -11.45 6.36 -1.53
N LYS A 18 -12.00 7.52 -1.90
CA LYS A 18 -11.24 8.76 -2.08
C LYS A 18 -10.52 9.13 -0.78
N VAL A 19 -9.21 9.36 -0.88
CA VAL A 19 -8.35 9.87 0.20
C VAL A 19 -8.39 11.38 0.13
N VAL A 20 -9.00 11.97 1.16
CA VAL A 20 -9.09 13.43 1.31
C VAL A 20 -7.95 13.95 2.19
N ASN A 21 -7.58 13.18 3.23
CA ASN A 21 -6.42 13.42 4.09
C ASN A 21 -5.76 12.08 4.40
N GLY A 22 -4.65 11.78 3.73
CA GLY A 22 -3.94 10.52 3.95
C GLY A 22 -2.52 10.59 3.44
N SER A 23 -1.69 9.70 3.97
CA SER A 23 -0.25 9.70 3.75
C SER A 23 0.08 8.91 2.48
N LYS A 24 1.08 9.40 1.72
CA LYS A 24 1.57 8.75 0.51
C LYS A 24 2.66 7.75 0.88
N CYS A 25 2.65 6.59 0.24
CA CYS A 25 3.73 5.62 0.38
C CYS A 25 4.99 6.11 -0.34
N ALA A 26 6.14 6.20 0.35
CA ALA A 26 7.40 6.60 -0.29
C ALA A 26 7.92 5.56 -1.29
N LYS A 27 7.57 4.28 -1.13
CA LYS A 27 8.07 3.19 -1.99
C LYS A 27 7.23 2.96 -3.25
N CYS A 28 5.92 2.86 -3.09
CA CYS A 28 5.01 2.51 -4.19
C CYS A 28 4.04 3.62 -4.55
N GLU A 29 4.23 4.82 -3.97
CA GLU A 29 3.49 6.04 -4.28
C GLU A 29 1.97 5.97 -4.12
N THR A 30 1.49 4.93 -3.42
CA THR A 30 0.08 4.69 -3.15
C THR A 30 -0.38 5.49 -1.95
N TYR A 31 -1.63 5.94 -1.99
CA TYR A 31 -2.23 6.67 -0.89
C TYR A 31 -3.02 5.73 0.01
N TYR A 32 -2.96 6.00 1.31
CA TYR A 32 -3.78 5.32 2.31
C TYR A 32 -4.39 6.36 3.26
N HIS A 33 -5.61 6.10 3.72
CA HIS A 33 -6.17 6.86 4.84
C HIS A 33 -5.35 6.59 6.10
N ALA A 34 -5.24 7.58 6.99
CA ALA A 34 -4.57 7.41 8.29
C ALA A 34 -5.10 6.17 9.06
N SER A 35 -6.42 5.94 9.04
CA SER A 35 -7.04 4.76 9.65
C SER A 35 -6.68 3.45 8.94
N CYS A 36 -6.59 3.45 7.61
CA CYS A 36 -6.20 2.27 6.83
C CYS A 36 -4.71 1.96 6.99
N ALA A 37 -3.88 3.00 7.10
CA ALA A 37 -2.47 2.90 7.39
C ALA A 37 -2.27 2.29 8.78
N ARG A 38 -2.91 2.86 9.80
CA ARG A 38 -2.82 2.36 11.20
C ARG A 38 -3.28 0.93 11.40
N ARG A 39 -4.16 0.43 10.52
CA ARG A 39 -4.69 -0.95 10.54
C ARG A 39 -3.88 -1.91 9.67
N GLY A 40 -2.97 -1.40 8.85
CA GLY A 40 -2.02 -2.18 8.06
C GLY A 40 -0.64 -2.22 8.71
N ASN A 41 0.19 -3.17 8.29
CA ASN A 41 1.62 -3.19 8.62
C ASN A 41 2.36 -2.13 7.81
N VAL A 42 2.07 -0.86 8.05
CA VAL A 42 2.74 0.24 7.36
C VAL A 42 3.44 1.12 8.38
N LYS A 43 4.66 1.52 8.05
CA LYS A 43 5.48 2.36 8.90
C LYS A 43 5.30 3.80 8.48
N THR A 44 4.71 4.62 9.32
CA THR A 44 4.69 6.07 9.13
C THR A 44 6.08 6.62 9.43
N ILE A 45 6.72 7.23 8.43
CA ILE A 45 8.02 7.89 8.56
C ILE A 45 7.82 9.35 8.96
N ASP A 46 6.78 9.99 8.40
CA ASP A 46 6.42 11.38 8.60
C ASP A 46 4.88 11.53 8.55
N ASP A 47 4.32 12.67 8.96
CA ASP A 47 2.87 12.91 8.98
C ASP A 47 2.21 12.68 7.60
N ASN A 48 2.93 13.00 6.51
CA ASN A 48 2.46 12.80 5.14
C ASN A 48 3.12 11.63 4.39
N VAL A 49 4.15 11.01 4.96
CA VAL A 49 4.95 9.97 4.29
C VAL A 49 4.96 8.68 5.08
N MET A 50 4.47 7.62 4.45
CA MET A 50 4.45 6.28 5.03
C MET A 50 5.16 5.27 4.13
N VAL A 51 5.44 4.08 4.64
CA VAL A 51 5.97 2.95 3.86
C VAL A 51 5.08 1.75 4.15
N CYS A 52 4.32 1.34 3.14
CA CYS A 52 3.46 0.16 3.22
C CYS A 52 4.12 -1.12 2.69
N CYS A 53 5.34 -1.03 2.18
CA CYS A 53 6.10 -2.14 1.58
C CYS A 53 7.27 -2.58 2.49
N GLU A 54 7.14 -2.42 3.80
CA GLU A 54 8.03 -3.09 4.76
C GLU A 54 7.41 -4.46 5.05
N ASN A 55 8.06 -5.51 4.53
CA ASN A 55 7.62 -6.90 4.61
C ASN A 55 6.38 -7.28 3.77
N ALA A 56 6.44 -7.03 2.46
CA ALA A 56 6.05 -8.13 1.57
C ALA A 56 7.18 -9.16 1.69
N ILE A 57 7.10 -10.01 2.73
CA ILE A 57 7.63 -11.35 2.56
C ILE A 57 6.64 -11.91 1.54
N ASP A 58 7.03 -11.91 0.26
CA ASP A 58 6.48 -12.84 -0.70
C ASP A 58 6.68 -14.22 -0.04
N ASP A 59 5.65 -14.69 0.66
CA ASP A 59 5.48 -16.08 1.06
C ASP A 59 5.19 -16.89 -0.21
N ASP A 60 6.09 -16.79 -1.19
CA ASP A 60 6.08 -17.49 -2.47
C ASP A 60 7.49 -18.05 -2.73
N HIS A 61 8.10 -18.64 -1.69
CA HIS A 61 9.35 -19.40 -1.85
C HIS A 61 9.39 -20.72 -1.08
N THR A 62 8.29 -21.16 -0.48
CA THR A 62 8.24 -22.43 0.29
C THR A 62 7.61 -23.62 -0.46
N ALA A 63 7.32 -23.52 -1.76
CA ALA A 63 6.59 -24.57 -2.49
C ALA A 63 7.30 -25.22 -3.71
N PHE A 64 8.59 -24.96 -4.00
CA PHE A 64 9.25 -25.55 -5.19
C PHE A 64 10.41 -26.51 -4.91
N PHE A 65 11.16 -26.38 -3.82
CA PHE A 65 12.38 -27.19 -3.62
C PHE A 65 12.19 -28.50 -2.83
N ASP A 66 11.06 -28.72 -2.16
CA ASP A 66 10.85 -29.92 -1.34
C ASP A 66 10.40 -31.16 -2.13
N ALA A 67 10.16 -31.04 -3.45
CA ALA A 67 9.60 -32.13 -4.26
C ALA A 67 10.58 -32.76 -5.27
N ILE A 68 11.85 -32.31 -5.34
CA ILE A 68 12.83 -32.82 -6.32
C ILE A 68 13.89 -33.74 -5.69
N GLU A 69 13.97 -33.84 -4.35
CA GLU A 69 14.93 -34.70 -3.64
C GLU A 69 14.35 -36.08 -3.26
N SER A 70 13.61 -36.72 -4.17
CA SER A 70 13.14 -38.11 -3.98
C SER A 70 13.20 -38.94 -5.25
N LEU A 71 14.29 -38.80 -6.02
CA LEU A 71 14.66 -39.68 -7.14
C LEU A 71 15.92 -40.49 -6.81
#